data_AF-A0A1E5XV60-F1
#
_entry.id   AF-A0A1E5XV60-F1
#
_cell.length_a   1.000
_cell.length_b   1.000
_cell.length_c   1.000
_cell.angle_alpha   90.00
_cell.angle_beta   90.00
_cell.angle_gamma   90.00
#
_symmetry.space_group_name_H-M   'P 1'
#
loop_
_entity.id
_entity.type
_entity.pdbx_description
1 polymer ?
#
loop_
_entity_poly.entity_id
_entity_poly.type
_entity_poly.pdbx_seq_one_letter_code
_entity_poly.pdbx_strand_id
1 'polypeptide(L)'
;MQNGPAGKAEASSRKDVRFIGDVMGSYVLAARAQTPGAVQVFACRSRSVSAHEAVVNAPVSGAPGDALTMTLQGLGLLRGRITRILEGGFAVAFDCSDQERAALGARIDWLKRRTLKTVSDRRAHKRVLPRETRATLTLGDGQRFDCFIIDMSQSGVAVSADVLPPLGSLAGVGAVPG
;
A
#
# COMPACT_ATOMS: atom_id res chain seq x y z
N MET A 1 50.51 13.55 32.01
CA MET A 1 49.45 12.77 32.67
C MET A 1 48.10 13.29 32.17
N GLN A 2 47.29 12.39 31.56
CA GLN A 2 45.81 12.41 31.36
C GLN A 2 45.19 13.63 30.63
N ASN A 3 44.75 13.53 29.37
CA ASN A 3 43.52 12.90 28.81
C ASN A 3 42.21 13.50 29.39
N GLY A 4 41.24 14.01 28.62
CA GLY A 4 41.07 13.92 27.16
C GLY A 4 39.86 14.71 26.61
N PRO A 5 39.54 14.54 25.31
CA PRO A 5 38.48 15.26 24.62
C PRO A 5 37.19 14.43 24.42
N ALA A 6 36.09 15.17 24.24
CA ALA A 6 34.91 14.87 23.42
C ALA A 6 34.17 13.53 23.65
N GLY A 7 33.12 13.58 24.46
CA GLY A 7 32.00 12.64 24.41
C GLY A 7 31.12 12.93 23.19
N LYS A 8 31.31 12.16 22.12
CA LYS A 8 30.49 12.13 20.91
C LYS A 8 29.02 11.84 21.25
N ALA A 9 28.12 12.59 20.63
CA ALA A 9 26.73 12.19 20.49
C ALA A 9 26.67 10.79 19.87
N GLU A 10 26.15 9.82 20.62
CA GLU A 10 25.77 8.51 20.08
C GLU A 10 24.58 8.69 19.15
N ALA A 11 24.86 9.04 17.89
CA ALA A 11 23.96 8.71 16.79
C ALA A 11 23.91 7.19 16.70
N SER A 12 23.02 6.58 17.48
CA SER A 12 22.67 5.17 17.37
C SER A 12 22.02 4.98 16.01
N SER A 13 22.84 4.68 15.01
CA SER A 13 22.45 4.21 13.68
C SER A 13 21.82 2.82 13.83
N ARG A 14 20.64 2.73 14.47
CA ARG A 14 19.74 1.60 14.28
C ARG A 14 19.34 1.64 12.82
N LYS A 15 19.97 0.78 12.01
CA LYS A 15 19.64 0.56 10.60
C LYS A 15 18.12 0.47 10.49
N ASP A 16 17.51 1.51 9.91
CA ASP A 16 16.06 1.53 9.73
C ASP A 16 15.70 0.39 8.77
N VAL A 17 15.08 -0.65 9.32
CA VAL A 17 14.79 -1.88 8.57
C VAL A 17 13.74 -1.55 7.53
N ARG A 18 14.16 -1.42 6.27
CA ARG A 18 13.28 -1.14 5.13
C ARG A 18 13.12 -2.34 4.21
N PHE A 19 11.91 -2.87 4.06
CA PHE A 19 11.57 -3.82 3.01
C PHE A 19 11.22 -3.06 1.72
N ILE A 20 11.80 -3.50 0.60
CA ILE A 20 11.54 -2.96 -0.74
C ILE A 20 10.89 -4.09 -1.53
N GLY A 21 9.69 -3.84 -2.05
CA GLY A 21 8.91 -4.83 -2.76
C GLY A 21 7.42 -4.73 -2.46
N ASP A 22 6.68 -5.53 -3.21
CA ASP A 22 5.22 -5.54 -3.21
C ASP A 22 4.66 -6.24 -1.97
N VAL A 23 3.92 -5.49 -1.15
CA VAL A 23 3.03 -6.03 -0.12
C VAL A 23 1.63 -5.54 -0.41
N MET A 24 0.71 -6.47 -0.61
CA MET A 24 -0.70 -6.13 -0.83
C MET A 24 -1.33 -5.61 0.46
N GLY A 25 -2.23 -4.63 0.32
CA GLY A 25 -2.90 -4.02 1.43
C GLY A 25 -4.20 -3.33 1.05
N SER A 26 -4.81 -2.72 2.06
CA SER A 26 -5.96 -1.83 1.91
C SER A 26 -5.87 -0.67 2.87
N TYR A 27 -6.56 0.43 2.60
CA TYR A 27 -6.60 1.60 3.47
C TYR A 27 -7.95 2.31 3.44
N VAL A 28 -8.19 3.07 4.50
CA VAL A 28 -9.33 3.95 4.69
C VAL A 28 -8.80 5.34 5.01
N LEU A 29 -9.23 6.35 4.24
CA LEU A 29 -8.93 7.75 4.50
C LEU A 29 -9.93 8.28 5.54
N ALA A 30 -9.44 8.91 6.61
CA ALA A 30 -10.30 9.47 7.66
C ALA A 30 -11.26 10.54 7.12
N ALA A 31 -10.80 11.33 6.13
CA ALA A 31 -11.63 12.32 5.43
C ALA A 31 -12.82 11.69 4.67
N ARG A 32 -12.71 10.41 4.25
CA ARG A 32 -13.76 9.71 3.50
C ARG A 32 -14.62 8.80 4.35
N ALA A 33 -14.14 8.36 5.51
CA ALA A 33 -14.93 7.55 6.45
C ALA A 33 -16.21 8.28 6.91
N GLN A 34 -16.27 9.59 6.74
CA GLN A 34 -17.40 10.44 7.13
C GLN A 34 -18.41 10.67 5.99
N THR A 35 -18.17 10.14 4.78
CA THR A 35 -19.05 10.34 3.61
C THR A 35 -19.96 9.12 3.40
N PRO A 36 -21.26 9.20 3.71
CA PRO A 36 -22.18 8.08 3.50
C PRO A 36 -22.29 7.74 2.00
N GLY A 37 -22.30 6.45 1.68
CA GLY A 37 -22.46 5.96 0.30
C GLY A 37 -21.20 5.95 -0.58
N ALA A 38 -20.08 6.53 -0.11
CA ALA A 38 -18.80 6.46 -0.82
C ALA A 38 -18.06 5.13 -0.54
N VAL A 39 -17.22 4.69 -1.48
CA VAL A 39 -16.27 3.60 -1.22
C VAL A 39 -15.30 4.06 -0.14
N GLN A 40 -15.26 3.32 0.96
CA GLN A 40 -14.44 3.70 2.12
C GLN A 40 -13.09 2.99 2.15
N VAL A 41 -13.04 1.77 1.58
CA VAL A 41 -11.86 0.91 1.61
C VAL A 41 -11.28 0.81 0.20
N PHE A 42 -10.03 1.21 0.06
CA PHE A 42 -9.29 1.15 -1.19
C PHE A 42 -8.17 0.13 -1.09
N ALA A 43 -7.94 -0.63 -2.15
CA ALA A 43 -6.76 -1.49 -2.23
C ALA A 43 -5.50 -0.64 -2.44
N CYS A 44 -4.38 -1.09 -1.87
CA CYS A 44 -3.08 -0.51 -2.13
C CYS A 44 -2.00 -1.58 -2.23
N ARG A 45 -0.83 -1.17 -2.73
CA ARG A 45 0.37 -2.02 -2.76
C ARG A 45 1.56 -1.22 -2.29
N SER A 46 2.33 -1.74 -1.33
CA SER A 46 3.57 -1.07 -0.92
C SER A 46 4.62 -1.17 -2.01
N ARG A 47 5.32 -0.07 -2.28
CA ARG A 47 6.62 -0.07 -2.97
C ARG A 47 7.77 -0.29 -1.98
N SER A 48 7.61 0.24 -0.76
CA SER A 48 8.55 0.03 0.32
C SER A 48 7.91 0.31 1.67
N VAL A 49 8.41 -0.33 2.71
CA VAL A 49 7.92 -0.17 4.09
C VAL A 49 9.07 -0.27 5.08
N SER A 50 9.09 0.65 6.04
CA SER A 50 10.01 0.71 7.18
C SER A 50 9.22 0.76 8.48
N ALA A 51 9.88 0.84 9.63
CA ALA A 51 9.18 1.05 10.89
C ALA A 51 8.58 2.46 11.02
N HIS A 52 8.94 3.40 10.14
CA HIS A 52 8.54 4.80 10.22
C HIS A 52 7.62 5.23 9.08
N GLU A 53 7.91 4.79 7.86
CA GLU A 53 7.21 5.22 6.65
C GLU A 53 6.91 4.01 5.74
N ALA A 54 5.76 4.05 5.07
CA ALA A 54 5.47 3.26 3.89
C ALA A 54 5.23 4.15 2.66
N VAL A 55 5.70 3.67 1.51
CA VAL A 55 5.37 4.24 0.20
C VAL A 55 4.46 3.26 -0.50
N VAL A 56 3.29 3.70 -0.95
CA VAL A 56 2.27 2.85 -1.57
C VAL A 56 1.84 3.36 -2.94
N ASN A 57 1.40 2.43 -3.79
CA ASN A 57 0.55 2.72 -4.94
C ASN A 57 -0.91 2.54 -4.53
N ALA A 58 -1.77 3.43 -4.98
CA ALA A 58 -3.16 3.51 -4.55
C ALA A 58 -4.05 4.18 -5.60
N PRO A 59 -5.34 3.78 -5.74
CA PRO A 59 -6.26 4.36 -6.71
C PRO A 59 -6.71 5.77 -6.32
N VAL A 60 -6.84 6.05 -5.03
CA VAL A 60 -7.37 7.31 -4.51
C VAL A 60 -6.38 7.94 -3.54
N SER A 61 -5.86 9.11 -3.89
CA SER A 61 -4.96 9.85 -3.00
C SER A 61 -5.76 10.78 -2.09
N GLY A 62 -5.39 10.84 -0.81
CA GLY A 62 -5.79 11.93 0.08
C GLY A 62 -4.88 13.15 -0.10
N ALA A 63 -4.95 14.10 0.83
CA ALA A 63 -4.05 15.24 0.91
C ALA A 63 -2.91 14.99 1.93
N PRO A 64 -1.74 15.64 1.78
CA PRO A 64 -0.74 15.67 2.84
C PRO A 64 -1.35 16.15 4.16
N GLY A 65 -1.09 15.43 5.25
CA GLY A 65 -1.70 15.63 6.56
C GLY A 65 -2.89 14.72 6.85
N ASP A 66 -3.55 14.15 5.83
CA ASP A 66 -4.71 13.29 6.04
C ASP A 66 -4.35 12.04 6.85
N ALA A 67 -5.12 11.80 7.90
CA ALA A 67 -5.05 10.57 8.67
C ALA A 67 -5.67 9.41 7.88
N LEU A 68 -5.08 8.23 8.04
CA LEU A 68 -5.59 7.00 7.48
C LEU A 68 -5.30 5.81 8.38
N THR A 69 -6.06 4.75 8.15
CA THR A 69 -5.75 3.42 8.67
C THR A 69 -5.51 2.50 7.48
N MET A 70 -4.42 1.74 7.49
CA MET A 70 -4.09 0.76 6.46
C MET A 70 -3.84 -0.63 7.05
N THR A 71 -4.04 -1.65 6.24
CA THR A 71 -3.57 -3.00 6.52
C THR A 71 -2.58 -3.40 5.45
N LEU A 72 -1.45 -4.00 5.85
CA LEU A 72 -0.49 -4.60 4.95
C LEU A 72 -0.34 -6.09 5.29
N GLN A 73 -0.41 -6.96 4.29
CA GLN A 73 -0.33 -8.40 4.48
C GLN A 73 0.97 -8.79 5.20
N GLY A 74 0.83 -9.48 6.34
CA GLY A 74 1.96 -9.90 7.19
C GLY A 74 2.52 -8.81 8.11
N LEU A 75 2.13 -7.55 7.97
CA LEU A 75 2.54 -6.46 8.86
C LEU A 75 1.41 -6.02 9.79
N GLY A 76 0.14 -6.24 9.41
CA GLY A 76 -1.04 -5.97 10.22
C GLY A 76 -1.65 -4.59 9.97
N LEU A 77 -2.46 -4.12 10.93
CA LEU A 77 -3.11 -2.81 10.92
C LEU A 77 -2.10 -1.73 11.34
N LEU A 78 -2.05 -0.64 10.60
CA LEU A 78 -1.16 0.49 10.78
C LEU A 78 -1.96 1.79 10.69
N ARG A 79 -1.71 2.72 11.60
CA ARG A 79 -2.26 4.07 11.56
C ARG A 79 -1.17 5.04 11.13
N GLY A 80 -1.55 6.09 10.42
CA GLY A 80 -0.59 7.09 10.00
C GLY A 80 -1.23 8.26 9.29
N ARG A 81 -0.35 9.16 8.83
CA ARG A 81 -0.71 10.33 8.04
C ARG A 81 0.03 10.37 6.72
N ILE A 82 -0.65 10.85 5.68
CA ILE A 82 -0.02 11.11 4.39
C ILE A 82 1.02 12.21 4.55
N THR A 83 2.27 11.96 4.17
CA THR A 83 3.35 12.96 4.25
C THR A 83 3.57 13.67 2.92
N ARG A 84 3.40 12.96 1.80
CA ARG A 84 3.53 13.52 0.45
C ARG A 84 2.79 12.66 -0.57
N ILE A 85 2.30 13.31 -1.62
CA ILE A 85 1.71 12.66 -2.79
C ILE A 85 2.82 12.31 -3.77
N LEU A 86 2.70 11.16 -4.41
CA LEU A 86 3.66 10.65 -5.38
C LEU A 86 2.90 10.28 -6.65
N GLU A 87 3.62 10.20 -7.76
CA GLU A 87 3.08 9.51 -8.92
C GLU A 87 2.74 8.07 -8.54
N GLY A 88 1.52 7.64 -8.85
CA GLY A 88 1.07 6.29 -8.52
C GLY A 88 0.40 6.11 -7.16
N GLY A 89 0.55 7.05 -6.21
CA GLY A 89 0.05 6.89 -4.83
C GLY A 89 0.63 7.93 -3.86
N PHE A 90 1.10 7.50 -2.68
CA PHE A 90 1.54 8.42 -1.64
C PHE A 90 2.47 7.77 -0.62
N ALA A 91 3.16 8.60 0.17
CA ALA A 91 3.93 8.16 1.34
C ALA A 91 3.14 8.41 2.63
N VAL A 92 3.29 7.50 3.59
CA VAL A 92 2.58 7.51 4.88
C VAL A 92 3.60 7.39 6.00
N ALA A 93 3.59 8.34 6.94
CA ALA A 93 4.30 8.21 8.20
C ALA A 93 3.41 7.52 9.23
N PHE A 94 3.96 6.55 9.96
CA PHE A 94 3.22 5.77 10.95
C PHE A 94 3.13 6.48 12.30
N ASP A 95 1.90 6.58 12.79
CA ASP A 95 1.56 7.07 14.13
C ASP A 95 1.52 5.87 15.08
N CYS A 96 2.66 5.57 15.71
CA CYS A 96 2.79 4.45 16.64
C CYS A 96 3.80 4.74 17.76
N SER A 97 3.61 4.08 18.90
CA SER A 97 4.53 4.06 20.04
C SER A 97 5.83 3.34 19.71
N ASP A 98 6.88 3.55 20.50
CA ASP A 98 8.17 2.86 20.31
C ASP A 98 8.04 1.33 20.39
N GLN A 99 7.14 0.84 21.25
CA GLN A 99 6.85 -0.59 21.36
C GLN A 99 6.23 -1.14 20.08
N GLU A 100 5.21 -0.47 19.54
CA GLU A 100 4.56 -0.85 18.27
C GLU A 100 5.54 -0.73 17.10
N ARG A 101 6.39 0.29 17.10
CA ARG A 101 7.45 0.51 16.11
C ARG A 101 8.47 -0.61 16.11
N ALA A 102 8.92 -1.05 17.29
CA ALA A 102 9.82 -2.19 17.43
C ALA A 102 9.16 -3.49 16.94
N ALA A 103 7.89 -3.71 17.27
CA ALA A 103 7.13 -4.86 16.79
C ALA A 103 6.96 -4.85 15.26
N LEU A 104 6.68 -3.69 14.67
CA LEU A 104 6.62 -3.50 13.22
C LEU A 104 7.99 -3.79 12.57
N GLY A 105 9.08 -3.25 13.12
CA GLY A 105 10.43 -3.55 12.65
C GLY A 105 10.74 -5.04 12.61
N ALA A 106 10.40 -5.77 13.69
CA ALA A 106 10.58 -7.22 13.75
C ALA A 106 9.75 -7.98 12.69
N ARG A 107 8.51 -7.54 12.41
CA ARG A 107 7.66 -8.10 11.34
C ARG A 107 8.25 -7.83 9.96
N ILE A 108 8.78 -6.64 9.70
CA ILE A 108 9.43 -6.29 8.43
C ILE A 108 10.69 -7.14 8.23
N ASP A 109 11.50 -7.31 9.27
CA ASP A 109 12.67 -8.20 9.23
C ASP A 109 12.28 -9.66 8.92
N TRP A 110 11.20 -10.14 9.53
CA TRP A 110 10.68 -11.47 9.22
C TRP A 110 10.19 -11.58 7.78
N LEU A 111 9.46 -10.56 7.30
CA LEU A 111 8.97 -10.50 5.93
C LEU A 111 10.13 -10.55 4.92
N LYS A 112 11.20 -9.76 5.13
CA LYS A 112 12.43 -9.82 4.31
C LYS A 112 12.98 -11.24 4.21
N ARG A 113 13.15 -11.92 5.35
CA ARG A 113 13.69 -13.29 5.40
C ARG A 113 12.78 -14.30 4.72
N ARG A 114 11.46 -14.13 4.82
CA ARG A 114 10.47 -15.03 4.20
C ARG A 114 10.41 -14.86 2.69
N THR A 115 10.43 -13.63 2.18
CA THR A 115 10.40 -13.36 0.73
C THR A 115 11.62 -13.96 0.03
N LEU A 116 12.80 -13.97 0.67
CA LEU A 116 14.00 -14.66 0.17
C LEU A 116 13.83 -16.19 0.08
N LYS A 117 12.92 -16.79 0.85
CA LYS A 117 12.74 -18.24 0.95
C LYS A 117 11.54 -18.79 0.15
N THR A 118 10.61 -17.93 -0.28
CA THR A 118 9.33 -18.38 -0.87
C THR A 118 9.36 -18.19 -2.39
N VAL A 119 10.06 -19.08 -3.10
CA VAL A 119 9.94 -19.24 -4.55
C VAL A 119 9.17 -20.53 -4.84
N SER A 120 7.85 -20.47 -4.75
CA SER A 120 6.91 -21.34 -5.50
C SER A 120 5.48 -21.09 -5.02
N ASP A 121 4.67 -20.40 -5.83
CA ASP A 121 3.22 -20.24 -5.61
C ASP A 121 2.49 -21.51 -6.07
N ARG A 122 1.69 -22.13 -5.18
CA ARG A 122 0.92 -23.37 -5.43
C ARG A 122 -0.55 -23.05 -5.75
N ARG A 123 -0.82 -22.27 -6.79
CA ARG A 123 -2.18 -21.97 -7.27
C ARG A 123 -2.40 -22.55 -8.67
N ALA A 124 -3.56 -23.17 -8.90
CA ALA A 124 -3.90 -23.85 -10.15
C ALA A 124 -4.03 -22.91 -11.37
N HIS A 125 -4.44 -21.66 -11.16
CA HIS A 125 -4.33 -20.59 -12.14
C HIS A 125 -3.52 -19.44 -11.52
N LYS A 126 -2.39 -19.11 -12.14
CA LYS A 126 -1.47 -18.08 -11.64
C LYS A 126 -2.16 -16.72 -11.72
N ARG A 127 -2.49 -16.14 -10.56
CA ARG A 127 -2.87 -14.73 -10.53
C ARG A 127 -1.62 -13.91 -10.82
N VAL A 128 -1.60 -13.28 -11.99
CA VAL A 128 -0.46 -12.47 -12.41
C VAL A 128 -0.68 -11.08 -11.82
N LEU A 129 0.29 -10.63 -11.03
CA LEU A 129 0.37 -9.23 -10.63
C LEU A 129 0.82 -8.44 -11.88
N PRO A 130 0.00 -7.53 -12.42
CA PRO A 130 0.43 -6.74 -13.56
C PRO A 130 1.57 -5.80 -13.17
N ARG A 131 2.45 -5.55 -14.15
CA ARG A 131 3.58 -4.61 -14.03
C ARG A 131 3.08 -3.17 -13.82
N GLU A 132 2.02 -2.80 -14.53
CA GLU A 132 1.29 -1.55 -14.31
C GLU A 132 -0.01 -1.86 -13.57
N THR A 133 -0.18 -1.24 -12.41
CA THR A 133 -1.34 -1.45 -11.53
C THR A 133 -2.41 -0.41 -11.72
N ARG A 134 -2.09 0.73 -12.34
CA ARG A 134 -3.05 1.77 -12.69
C ARG A 134 -3.75 1.41 -13.98
N ALA A 135 -5.07 1.51 -13.98
CA ALA A 135 -5.88 1.33 -15.17
C ALA A 135 -7.09 2.27 -15.13
N THR A 136 -7.81 2.31 -16.24
CA THR A 136 -9.10 3.00 -16.32
C THR A 136 -10.21 1.95 -16.31
N LEU A 137 -11.16 2.11 -15.39
CA LEU A 137 -12.43 1.39 -15.38
C LEU A 137 -13.43 2.18 -16.22
N THR A 138 -14.01 1.57 -17.25
CA THR A 138 -15.09 2.13 -18.06
C THR A 138 -16.37 1.36 -17.81
N LEU A 139 -17.43 2.02 -17.37
CA LEU A 139 -18.75 1.40 -17.14
C LEU A 139 -19.57 1.38 -18.44
N GLY A 140 -20.63 0.57 -18.48
CA GLY A 140 -21.49 0.40 -19.66
C GLY A 140 -22.25 1.66 -20.11
N ASP A 141 -22.37 2.66 -19.22
CA ASP A 141 -22.90 3.99 -19.52
C ASP A 141 -21.84 4.96 -20.11
N GLY A 142 -20.60 4.50 -20.25
CA GLY A 142 -19.46 5.27 -20.76
C GLY A 142 -18.67 6.04 -19.70
N GLN A 143 -19.10 6.05 -18.43
CA GLN A 143 -18.36 6.71 -17.35
C GLN A 143 -17.00 6.06 -17.12
N ARG A 144 -15.98 6.88 -16.83
CA ARG A 144 -14.59 6.43 -16.63
C ARG A 144 -14.08 6.80 -15.25
N PHE A 145 -13.43 5.85 -14.61
CA PHE A 145 -12.84 6.00 -13.29
C PHE A 145 -11.41 5.49 -13.28
N ASP A 146 -10.53 6.18 -12.56
CA ASP A 146 -9.23 5.62 -12.23
C ASP A 146 -9.42 4.40 -11.33
N CYS A 147 -8.72 3.32 -11.64
CA CYS A 147 -8.75 2.09 -10.87
C CYS A 147 -7.37 1.49 -10.65
N PHE A 148 -7.29 0.67 -9.60
CA PHE A 148 -6.11 -0.05 -9.20
C PHE A 148 -6.35 -1.54 -9.37
N ILE A 149 -5.57 -2.20 -10.23
CA ILE A 149 -5.63 -3.64 -10.44
C ILE A 149 -5.00 -4.36 -9.24
N ILE A 150 -5.83 -5.09 -8.51
CA ILE A 150 -5.47 -5.89 -7.36
C ILE A 150 -4.73 -7.15 -7.84
N ASP A 151 -5.38 -7.91 -8.72
CA ASP A 151 -4.83 -9.10 -9.38
C ASP A 151 -5.56 -9.42 -10.70
N MET A 152 -4.93 -10.22 -11.55
CA MET A 152 -5.48 -10.65 -12.84
C MET A 152 -5.38 -12.17 -13.00
N SER A 153 -6.33 -12.77 -13.70
CA SER A 153 -6.29 -14.15 -14.17
C SER A 153 -6.67 -14.21 -15.66
N GLN A 154 -6.68 -15.42 -16.23
CA GLN A 154 -7.15 -15.63 -17.60
C GLN A 154 -8.64 -15.26 -17.78
N SER A 155 -9.45 -15.39 -16.74
CA SER A 155 -10.91 -15.23 -16.82
C SER A 155 -11.42 -13.93 -16.20
N GLY A 156 -10.56 -13.10 -15.61
CA GLY A 156 -11.03 -11.86 -15.00
C GLY A 156 -9.95 -11.03 -14.32
N VAL A 157 -10.38 -9.90 -13.78
CA VAL A 157 -9.54 -8.91 -13.10
C VAL A 157 -10.27 -8.40 -11.86
N ALA A 158 -9.53 -8.29 -10.75
CA ALA A 158 -10.00 -7.62 -9.55
C ALA A 158 -9.45 -6.18 -9.52
N VAL A 159 -10.33 -5.19 -9.36
CA VAL A 159 -9.95 -3.77 -9.32
C VAL A 159 -10.53 -3.07 -8.09
N SER A 160 -9.86 -2.00 -7.66
CA SER A 160 -10.36 -1.03 -6.67
C SER A 160 -10.47 0.34 -7.34
N ALA A 161 -11.63 0.97 -7.23
CA ALA A 161 -11.93 2.27 -7.85
C ALA A 161 -12.79 3.11 -6.89
N ASP A 162 -12.94 4.40 -7.17
CA ASP A 162 -13.82 5.30 -6.42
C ASP A 162 -15.31 5.19 -6.82
N VAL A 163 -15.73 3.98 -7.20
CA VAL A 163 -17.09 3.66 -7.61
C VAL A 163 -17.38 2.20 -7.30
N LEU A 164 -18.63 1.91 -6.94
CA LEU A 164 -19.14 0.56 -6.76
C LEU A 164 -20.32 0.33 -7.71
N PRO A 165 -20.10 -0.15 -8.95
CA PRO A 165 -21.18 -0.39 -9.89
C PRO A 165 -22.07 -1.54 -9.42
N PRO A 166 -23.38 -1.55 -9.77
CA PRO A 166 -24.27 -2.67 -9.47
C PRO A 166 -23.76 -4.00 -10.03
N LEU A 167 -24.05 -5.11 -9.34
CA LEU A 167 -23.71 -6.44 -9.84
C LEU A 167 -24.35 -6.69 -11.22
N GLY A 168 -23.58 -7.29 -12.12
CA GLY A 168 -24.00 -7.53 -13.52
C GLY A 168 -23.78 -6.36 -14.46
N SER A 169 -23.30 -5.20 -13.98
CA SER A 169 -22.94 -4.07 -14.84
C SER A 169 -21.82 -4.44 -15.80
N LEU A 170 -21.97 -4.08 -17.08
CA LEU A 170 -20.89 -4.16 -18.06
C LEU A 170 -19.78 -3.18 -17.67
N ALA A 171 -18.54 -3.67 -17.66
CA ALA A 171 -17.37 -2.87 -17.34
C ALA A 171 -16.16 -3.34 -18.16
N GLY A 172 -15.37 -2.38 -18.64
CA GLY A 172 -14.06 -2.60 -19.25
C GLY A 172 -12.94 -2.09 -18.35
N VAL A 173 -11.79 -2.76 -18.33
CA VAL A 173 -10.61 -2.36 -17.53
C VAL A 173 -9.40 -2.23 -18.46
N GLY A 174 -8.71 -1.09 -18.37
CA GLY A 174 -7.56 -0.75 -19.20
C GLY A 174 -7.93 0.09 -20.42
N ALA A 175 -6.96 0.32 -21.30
CA ALA A 175 -7.27 0.81 -22.64
C ALA A 175 -7.86 -0.37 -23.41
N VAL A 176 -9.08 -0.21 -23.95
CA VAL A 176 -9.53 -1.08 -25.04
C VAL A 176 -8.71 -0.63 -26.26
N PRO A 177 -7.73 -1.41 -26.75
CA PRO A 177 -7.26 -1.17 -28.11
C PRO A 177 -8.48 -1.45 -29.00
N GLY A 178 -8.84 -0.47 -29.84
CA GLY A 178 -9.86 -0.69 -30.87
C GLY A 178 -9.54 -1.87 -31.76
#